data_AF-A0A965NV45-F1
#
_entry.id   AF-A0A965NV45-F1
#
_cell.length_a   1.000
_cell.length_b   1.000
_cell.length_c   1.000
_cell.angle_alpha   90.00
_cell.angle_beta   90.00
_cell.angle_gamma   90.00
#
_symmetry.space_group_name_H-M   'P 1'
#
loop_
_entity.id
_entity.type
_entity.pdbx_description
1 polymer ?
#
loop_
_entity_poly.entity_id
_entity_poly.type
_entity_poly.pdbx_seq_one_letter_code
_entity_poly.pdbx_strand_id
1 'polypeptide(L)' 'PEPQYLDFLYFAFVIGVSFQTGDIETRSAHMRGIALIQGILSFFFNAFVLALMVNIASQFF' A
#
# COMPACT_ATOMS: atom_id res chain seq x y z
N PRO A 1 -9.86 -21.86 -11.93
CA PRO A 1 -9.29 -21.38 -10.66
C PRO A 1 -10.17 -20.25 -10.11
N GLU A 2 -10.86 -20.51 -9.01
CA GLU A 2 -11.69 -19.50 -8.34
C GLU A 2 -10.77 -18.54 -7.56
N PRO A 3 -11.04 -17.23 -7.54
CA PRO A 3 -10.23 -16.27 -6.80
C PRO A 3 -10.23 -16.65 -5.32
N GLN A 4 -9.06 -16.91 -4.76
CA GLN A 4 -8.91 -17.32 -3.37
C GLN A 4 -8.63 -16.10 -2.50
N TYR A 5 -8.97 -16.21 -1.21
CA TYR A 5 -8.71 -15.16 -0.22
C TYR A 5 -7.22 -14.77 -0.14
N LEU A 6 -6.33 -15.68 -0.54
CA LEU A 6 -4.89 -15.45 -0.64
C LEU A 6 -4.51 -14.46 -1.74
N ASP A 7 -5.26 -14.42 -2.85
CA ASP A 7 -5.03 -13.46 -3.94
C ASP A 7 -5.37 -12.03 -3.47
N PHE A 8 -6.40 -11.90 -2.62
CA PHE A 8 -6.74 -10.63 -1.97
C PHE A 8 -5.64 -10.20 -0.98
N LEU A 9 -5.12 -11.13 -0.18
CA LEU A 9 -4.04 -10.83 0.76
C LEU A 9 -2.76 -10.42 0.02
N TYR A 10 -2.42 -11.12 -1.07
CA TYR A 10 -1.31 -10.77 -1.94
C TYR A 10 -1.47 -9.35 -2.51
N PHE A 11 -2.66 -9.04 -3.03
CA PHE A 11 -2.98 -7.70 -3.54
C PHE A 11 -2.85 -6.61 -2.47
N ALA A 12 -3.42 -6.82 -1.29
CA ALA A 12 -3.33 -5.88 -0.18
C ALA A 12 -1.89 -5.68 0.28
N PHE A 13 -1.09 -6.74 0.36
CA PHE A 13 0.31 -6.66 0.75
C PHE A 13 1.15 -5.86 -0.27
N VAL A 14 0.95 -6.07 -1.57
CA VAL A 14 1.65 -5.34 -2.63
C VAL A 14 1.33 -3.84 -2.62
N ILE A 15 0.06 -3.47 -2.41
CA ILE A 15 -0.33 -2.05 -2.22
C ILE A 15 0.29 -1.47 -0.93
N GLY A 16 0.43 -2.30 0.10
CA GLY A 16 1.08 -1.97 1.37
C GLY A 16 2.54 -1.56 1.20
N VAL A 17 3.29 -2.38 0.47
CA VAL A 17 4.74 -2.32 0.41
C VAL A 17 5.27 -1.44 -0.74
N SER A 18 4.54 -1.33 -1.86
CA SER A 18 5.10 -0.79 -3.11
C SER A 18 4.32 0.35 -3.75
N PHE A 19 3.13 0.71 -3.26
CA PHE A 19 2.20 1.62 -3.96
C PHE A 19 1.80 1.24 -5.39
N GLN A 20 2.26 0.10 -5.90
CA GLN A 20 2.01 -0.28 -7.27
C GLN A 20 0.68 -1.01 -7.35
N THR A 21 -0.36 -0.27 -7.75
CA THR A 21 -1.56 -0.86 -8.35
C THR A 21 -1.26 -1.18 -9.81
N GLY A 22 -0.41 -2.19 -10.03
CA GLY A 22 -0.10 -2.70 -11.36
C GLY A 22 -1.30 -3.46 -11.91
N ASP A 23 -2.08 -2.77 -12.75
CA ASP A 23 -3.07 -3.27 -13.69
C ASP A 23 -4.41 -3.86 -13.17
N ILE A 24 -5.45 -3.00 -13.20
CA ILE A 24 -6.79 -3.20 -13.79
C ILE A 24 -7.70 -4.36 -13.27
N GLU A 25 -7.30 -5.21 -12.32
CA GLU A 25 -8.16 -6.34 -11.89
C GLU A 25 -9.36 -5.99 -10.98
N THR A 26 -9.53 -4.72 -10.58
CA THR A 26 -10.66 -4.32 -9.74
C THR A 26 -11.91 -3.98 -10.55
N ARG A 27 -12.67 -5.01 -10.98
CA ARG A 27 -13.91 -4.85 -11.77
C ARG A 27 -15.09 -4.16 -11.04
N SER A 28 -15.01 -3.97 -9.71
CA SER A 28 -16.08 -3.36 -8.91
C SER A 28 -15.71 -1.97 -8.39
N ALA A 29 -16.61 -1.00 -8.53
CA ALA A 29 -16.42 0.38 -8.08
C ALA A 29 -16.18 0.50 -6.57
N HIS A 30 -16.78 -0.38 -5.76
CA HIS A 30 -16.57 -0.39 -4.31
C HIS A 30 -15.13 -0.79 -3.93
N MET A 31 -14.58 -1.79 -4.61
CA MET A 31 -13.23 -2.29 -4.37
C MET A 31 -12.16 -1.26 -4.76
N ARG A 32 -12.43 -0.42 -5.77
CA ARG A 32 -11.57 0.72 -6.13
C ARG A 32 -11.45 1.76 -5.01
N GLY A 33 -12.53 2.02 -4.29
CA GLY A 33 -12.52 2.94 -3.15
C GLY A 33 -11.67 2.42 -1.99
N ILE A 34 -11.78 1.12 -1.70
CA ILE A 34 -10.99 0.46 -0.65
C ILE A 34 -9.50 0.46 -1.03
N ALA A 35 -9.16 0.12 -2.28
CA ALA A 35 -7.79 0.15 -2.77
C ALA A 35 -7.17 1.56 -2.75
N LEU A 36 -7.96 2.61 -3.05
CA LEU A 36 -7.53 4.00 -2.94
C LEU A 36 -7.20 4.38 -1.49
N ILE A 37 -8.08 4.06 -0.54
CA ILE A 37 -7.83 4.32 0.89
C ILE A 37 -6.58 3.58 1.35
N GLN A 38 -6.41 2.32 0.95
CA GLN A 38 -5.26 1.53 1.32
C GLN A 38 -3.96 2.10 0.73
N GLY A 39 -3.96 2.52 -0.54
CA GLY A 39 -2.81 3.17 -1.18
C GLY A 39 -2.44 4.50 -0.53
N ILE A 40 -3.43 5.33 -0.17
CA ILE A 40 -3.20 6.60 0.54
C ILE A 40 -2.61 6.34 1.93
N LEU A 41 -3.15 5.37 2.67
CA LEU A 41 -2.65 5.03 4.00
C LEU A 41 -1.21 4.52 3.95
N SER A 42 -0.91 3.62 3.01
CA SER A 42 0.44 3.16 2.77
C SER A 42 1.38 4.35 2.54
N PHE A 43 0.92 5.42 1.85
CA PHE A 43 1.76 6.52 1.35
C PHE A 43 2.23 7.36 2.51
N PHE A 44 1.29 7.71 3.38
CA PHE A 44 1.61 8.37 4.63
C PHE A 44 2.47 7.49 5.53
N PHE A 45 2.22 6.19 5.60
CA PHE A 45 3.05 5.30 6.40
C PHE A 45 4.51 5.30 5.94
N ASN A 46 4.76 5.07 4.64
CA ASN A 46 6.11 5.08 4.09
C ASN A 46 6.77 6.47 4.20
N ALA A 47 6.03 7.55 3.93
CA ALA A 47 6.55 8.90 4.07
C ALA A 47 6.88 9.26 5.53
N PHE A 48 6.06 8.83 6.48
CA PHE A 48 6.30 9.03 7.90
C PHE A 48 7.51 8.24 8.39
N VAL A 49 7.64 6.98 7.97
CA VAL A 49 8.82 6.16 8.25
C VAL A 49 10.07 6.83 7.68
N LEU A 50 10.03 7.32 6.45
CA LEU A 50 11.14 8.06 5.84
C LEU A 50 11.49 9.33 6.64
N ALA A 51 10.49 10.13 7.03
CA ALA A 51 10.70 11.34 7.83
C ALA A 51 11.31 11.03 9.21
N LEU A 52 10.83 9.97 9.87
CA LEU A 52 11.39 9.50 11.14
C LEU A 52 12.85 9.05 10.97
N MET A 53 13.15 8.30 9.92
CA MET A 53 14.52 7.87 9.60
C MET A 53 15.45 9.06 9.37
N VAL A 54 15.00 10.10 8.65
CA VAL A 54 15.77 11.34 8.46
C VAL A 54 15.98 12.07 9.79
N ASN A 55 14.95 12.16 10.64
CA ASN A 55 15.07 12.82 11.95
C ASN A 55 16.09 12.11 12.85
N ILE A 56 16.04 10.78 12.90
CA ILE A 56 17.00 9.95 13.63
C ILE A 56 18.41 10.09 13.05
N ALA A 57 18.56 10.00 11.72
CA ALA A 57 19.86 10.15 11.07
C ALA A 57 20.48 11.53 11.33
N SER A 58 19.67 12.60 11.33
CA SER A 58 20.11 13.96 11.67
C SER A 58 20.49 14.13 13.14
N GLN A 59 19.97 13.31 14.05
CA GLN A 59 20.40 13.31 15.46
C GLN A 59 21.67 12.47 15.68
N PHE A 60 21.94 11.52 14.79
CA PHE A 60 23.10 10.63 14.88
C PHE A 60 24.40 11.25 14.34
N PHE A 61 24.29 12.24 13.45
CA PHE A 61 25.40 12.97 12.84
C PHE A 61 25.61 14.33 13.51
#